data_AF-A0A7V7VLJ7-F1
#
_entry.id   AF-A0A7V7VLJ7-F1
#
_cell.length_a   1.000
_cell.length_b   1.000
_cell.length_c   1.000
_cell.angle_alpha   90.00
_cell.angle_beta   90.00
_cell.angle_gamma   90.00
#
_symmetry.space_group_name_H-M   'P 1'
#
loop_
_entity.id
_entity.type
_entity.pdbx_description
1 polymer ?
#
loop_
_entity_poly.entity_id
_entity_poly.type
_entity_poly.pdbx_seq_one_letter_code
_entity_poly.pdbx_strand_id
1 'polypeptide(L)'
;MDCKTFHSPLAGTAGVLTILGLLAIPLHHLTSKRPLPATQQGTPLLVADVATPAILRLKLLTPARSLRLTTEDGTRLLDLTDVVAGESECDVALPIHHDTLDLLLQADLGDSPADTAVFLTVMPDAREAQTRYLLGCRSLAQPLHFNWCSH
;
A
#
# COMPACT_ATOMS: atom_id res chain seq x y z
N MET A 1 12.50 -70.82 0.91
CA MET A 1 13.20 -69.68 0.30
C MET A 1 12.32 -69.15 -0.82
N ASP A 2 11.72 -67.97 -0.81
CA ASP A 2 11.66 -66.88 0.16
C ASP A 2 10.40 -66.05 -0.14
N CYS A 3 9.93 -65.33 0.87
CA CYS A 3 8.62 -64.72 0.95
C CYS A 3 8.39 -63.55 -0.02
N LYS A 4 7.14 -63.44 -0.49
CA LYS A 4 6.49 -62.20 -0.92
C LYS A 4 6.67 -61.10 0.13
N THR A 5 6.92 -59.87 -0.31
CA THR A 5 6.26 -58.68 0.28
C THR A 5 6.28 -57.53 -0.71
N PHE A 6 5.09 -56.97 -0.94
CA PHE A 6 4.83 -55.77 -1.70
C PHE A 6 5.57 -54.59 -1.07
N HIS A 7 6.36 -53.87 -1.87
CA HIS A 7 6.78 -52.52 -1.52
C HIS A 7 5.54 -51.63 -1.51
N SER A 8 5.03 -51.40 -0.30
CA SER A 8 4.00 -50.43 0.01
C SER A 8 4.57 -49.02 -0.14
N PRO A 9 4.04 -48.16 -1.03
CA PRO A 9 4.39 -46.74 -1.05
C PRO A 9 3.44 -46.00 -0.10
N LEU A 10 3.49 -46.33 1.19
CA LEU A 10 2.64 -45.70 2.20
C LEU A 10 3.45 -45.29 3.44
N ALA A 11 4.58 -44.63 3.22
CA ALA A 11 5.45 -44.10 4.28
C ALA A 11 5.92 -42.68 3.93
N GLY A 12 4.98 -41.78 3.60
CA GLY A 12 5.28 -40.44 3.10
C GLY A 12 4.43 -39.31 3.69
N THR A 13 3.72 -39.52 4.79
CA THR A 13 2.76 -38.53 5.33
C THR A 13 2.82 -38.38 6.86
N ALA A 14 4.00 -38.50 7.46
CA ALA A 14 4.18 -38.27 8.90
C ALA A 14 5.26 -37.21 9.24
N GLY A 15 5.76 -36.47 8.25
CA GLY A 15 6.88 -35.53 8.43
C GLY A 15 6.59 -34.06 8.14
N VAL A 16 5.32 -33.65 7.99
CA VAL A 16 4.97 -32.29 7.50
C VAL A 16 4.19 -31.44 8.51
N LEU A 17 3.80 -31.96 9.68
CA LEU A 17 2.99 -31.22 10.67
C LEU A 17 3.73 -30.74 11.93
N THR A 18 5.06 -30.77 11.94
CA THR A 18 5.88 -30.34 13.09
C THR A 18 6.87 -29.21 12.78
N ILE A 19 6.67 -28.47 11.69
CA ILE A 19 7.49 -27.28 11.32
C ILE A 19 6.65 -25.98 11.29
N LEU A 20 5.41 -25.99 11.79
CA LEU A 20 4.56 -24.78 11.83
C LEU A 20 4.34 -24.21 13.25
N GLY A 21 5.12 -24.66 14.24
CA GLY A 21 5.04 -24.18 15.63
C GLY A 21 6.11 -23.18 16.05
N LEU A 22 7.11 -22.90 15.20
CA LEU A 22 8.34 -22.18 15.58
C LEU A 22 8.64 -20.92 14.73
N LEU A 23 7.63 -20.35 14.09
CA LEU A 23 7.75 -19.10 13.30
C LEU A 23 6.91 -17.94 13.83
N ALA A 24 6.30 -18.06 15.02
CA ALA A 24 5.45 -17.04 15.60
C ALA A 24 6.17 -16.04 16.55
N ILE A 25 7.50 -16.10 16.72
CA ILE A 25 8.18 -15.46 17.87
C ILE A 25 9.24 -14.37 17.57
N PRO A 26 9.80 -14.09 16.37
CA PRO A 26 10.86 -13.08 16.31
C PRO A 26 10.38 -11.62 16.19
N LEU A 27 9.09 -11.30 16.34
CA LEU A 27 8.62 -9.90 16.32
C LEU A 27 8.47 -9.26 17.71
N HIS A 28 8.43 -10.05 18.80
CA HIS A 28 8.23 -9.49 20.14
C HIS A 28 9.53 -9.00 20.81
N HIS A 29 10.70 -9.35 20.25
CA HIS A 29 11.99 -9.08 20.92
C HIS A 29 12.76 -7.84 20.44
N LEU A 30 12.23 -7.07 19.48
CA LEU A 30 12.79 -5.75 19.12
C LEU A 30 12.20 -4.58 19.94
N THR A 31 11.17 -4.82 20.75
CA THR A 31 10.50 -3.80 21.58
C THR A 31 10.93 -3.84 23.07
N SER A 32 12.07 -4.46 23.40
CA SER A 32 12.57 -4.49 24.79
C SER A 32 13.97 -3.90 24.89
N LYS A 33 14.06 -2.58 24.79
CA LYS A 33 15.17 -1.83 25.37
C LYS A 33 14.69 -0.66 26.24
N ARG A 34 14.71 -1.00 27.53
CA ARG A 34 15.13 -0.19 28.69
C ARG A 34 14.03 0.59 29.45
N PRO A 35 13.90 0.33 30.76
CA PRO A 35 13.00 1.08 31.63
C PRO A 35 13.67 2.40 32.08
N LEU A 36 12.88 3.47 32.13
CA LEU A 36 13.20 4.70 32.86
C LEU A 36 12.01 5.05 33.78
N PRO A 37 12.27 5.54 35.00
CA PRO A 37 11.25 5.70 36.04
C PRO A 37 10.41 6.96 35.83
N ALA A 38 9.18 6.88 36.35
CA ALA A 38 8.10 7.86 36.48
C ALA A 38 8.43 9.35 36.22
N THR A 39 7.60 10.00 35.41
CA THR A 39 7.18 11.39 35.63
C THR A 39 5.77 11.58 35.09
N GLN A 40 4.81 11.93 35.95
CA GLN A 40 3.50 12.40 35.57
C GLN A 40 3.65 13.69 34.77
N GLN A 41 3.12 13.75 33.54
CA GLN A 41 2.85 15.01 32.88
C GLN A 41 1.63 14.86 31.97
N GLY A 42 0.52 15.45 32.40
CA GLY A 42 -0.66 15.63 31.56
C GLY A 42 -0.32 16.51 30.38
N THR A 43 -0.70 16.05 29.18
CA THR A 43 -0.74 16.82 27.94
C THR A 43 -1.81 16.15 27.05
N PRO A 44 -2.60 16.92 26.29
CA PRO A 44 -3.94 16.51 25.86
C PRO A 44 -3.87 15.40 24.81
N LEU A 45 -4.95 14.63 24.72
CA LEU A 45 -5.23 13.67 23.66
C LEU A 45 -5.28 14.40 22.30
N LEU A 46 -4.12 14.67 21.73
CA LEU A 46 -3.98 14.76 20.29
C LEU A 46 -4.20 13.34 19.80
N VAL A 47 -5.42 13.07 19.34
CA VAL A 47 -5.74 11.89 18.56
C VAL A 47 -4.72 11.89 17.42
N ALA A 48 -3.71 11.04 17.53
CA ALA A 48 -2.83 10.76 16.41
C ALA A 48 -3.75 10.26 15.31
N ASP A 49 -3.84 11.01 14.22
CA ASP A 49 -4.57 10.59 13.04
C ASP A 49 -4.09 9.19 12.67
N VAL A 50 -4.98 8.23 12.87
CA VAL A 50 -4.68 6.83 12.63
C VAL A 50 -4.68 6.69 11.11
N ALA A 51 -3.50 6.70 10.51
CA ALA A 51 -3.36 6.51 9.08
C ALA A 51 -4.04 5.18 8.67
N THR A 52 -4.98 5.26 7.73
CA THR A 52 -5.78 4.14 7.25
C THR A 52 -4.96 3.37 6.21
N PRO A 53 -4.77 2.04 6.36
CA PRO A 53 -4.13 1.26 5.32
C PRO A 53 -4.99 1.27 4.06
N ALA A 54 -4.37 1.48 2.90
CA ALA A 54 -5.06 1.59 1.63
C ALA A 54 -4.24 1.00 0.50
N ILE A 55 -4.95 0.48 -0.50
CA ILE A 55 -4.35 0.05 -1.76
C ILE A 55 -4.49 1.20 -2.76
N LEU A 56 -3.36 1.66 -3.29
CA LEU A 56 -3.30 2.59 -4.40
C LEU A 56 -3.01 1.83 -5.68
N ARG A 57 -3.89 1.96 -6.66
CA ARG A 57 -3.66 1.46 -8.02
C ARG A 57 -3.55 2.61 -9.01
N LEU A 58 -2.41 2.70 -9.66
CA LEU A 58 -2.10 3.70 -10.65
C LEU A 58 -2.10 3.06 -12.04
N LYS A 59 -2.85 3.65 -12.98
CA LYS A 59 -2.86 3.25 -14.38
C LYS A 59 -2.40 4.40 -15.27
N LEU A 60 -1.38 4.13 -16.08
CA LEU A 60 -0.80 5.05 -17.04
C LEU A 60 -1.03 4.52 -18.46
N LEU A 61 -1.61 5.34 -19.34
CA LEU A 61 -1.78 4.96 -20.75
C LEU A 61 -0.47 5.13 -21.57
N THR A 62 0.42 5.99 -21.11
CA THR A 62 1.74 6.24 -21.70
C THR A 62 2.79 6.29 -20.60
N PRO A 63 4.07 6.01 -20.90
CA PRO A 63 5.14 6.16 -19.92
C PRO A 63 5.22 7.59 -19.36
N ALA A 64 5.67 7.73 -18.12
CA ALA A 64 5.90 9.00 -17.45
C ALA A 64 7.35 9.08 -16.94
N ARG A 65 8.03 10.21 -17.15
CA ARG A 65 9.37 10.47 -16.61
C ARG A 65 9.36 10.55 -15.10
N SER A 66 8.34 11.18 -14.53
CA SER A 66 8.14 11.21 -13.09
C SER A 66 6.66 11.22 -12.74
N LEU A 67 6.34 10.63 -11.59
CA LEU A 67 5.02 10.67 -11.02
C LEU A 67 5.12 10.84 -9.52
N ARG A 68 4.42 11.85 -9.01
CA ARG A 68 4.40 12.19 -7.59
C ARG A 68 2.97 12.26 -7.09
N LEU A 69 2.73 11.64 -5.95
CA LEU A 69 1.49 11.72 -5.21
C LEU A 69 1.77 12.31 -3.83
N THR A 70 1.12 13.42 -3.53
CA THR A 70 1.26 14.14 -2.25
C THR A 70 -0.10 14.34 -1.62
N THR A 71 -0.15 14.25 -0.29
CA THR A 71 -1.30 14.68 0.52
C THR A 71 -1.40 16.21 0.55
N GLU A 72 -2.53 16.74 1.03
CA GLU A 72 -2.73 18.18 1.25
C GLU A 72 -1.66 18.79 2.17
N ASP A 73 -1.26 18.06 3.22
CA ASP A 73 -0.20 18.47 4.15
C ASP A 73 1.21 18.47 3.53
N GLY A 74 1.34 18.11 2.25
CA GLY A 74 2.60 18.03 1.53
C GLY A 74 3.39 16.74 1.78
N THR A 75 2.84 15.79 2.55
CA THR A 75 3.46 14.48 2.74
C THR A 75 3.47 13.71 1.42
N ARG A 76 4.65 13.28 0.97
CA ARG A 76 4.80 12.47 -0.24
C ARG A 76 4.44 11.03 0.06
N LEU A 77 3.44 10.52 -0.65
CA LEU A 77 3.01 9.13 -0.58
C LEU A 77 3.72 8.26 -1.62
N LEU A 78 3.95 8.83 -2.80
CA LEU A 78 4.59 8.16 -3.92
C LEU A 78 5.47 9.16 -4.68
N ASP A 79 6.68 8.76 -5.03
CA ASP A 79 7.62 9.54 -5.85
C ASP A 79 8.37 8.54 -6.73
N LEU A 80 7.89 8.36 -7.97
CA LEU A 80 8.41 7.41 -8.94
C LEU A 80 9.07 8.14 -10.10
N THR A 81 10.11 7.53 -10.64
CA THR A 81 10.81 7.97 -11.85
C THR A 81 10.78 6.87 -12.90
N ASP A 82 10.80 7.25 -14.18
CA ASP A 82 10.82 6.34 -15.33
C ASP A 82 9.71 5.27 -15.29
N VAL A 83 8.48 5.73 -15.04
CA VAL A 83 7.31 4.86 -14.90
C VAL A 83 6.82 4.39 -16.27
N VAL A 84 6.71 3.08 -16.46
CA VAL A 84 6.21 2.49 -17.69
C VAL A 84 4.68 2.61 -17.80
N ALA A 85 4.16 2.58 -19.02
CA ALA A 85 2.71 2.44 -19.23
C ALA A 85 2.21 1.10 -18.67
N GLY A 86 0.98 1.09 -18.16
CA GLY A 86 0.37 -0.08 -17.55
C GLY A 86 -0.29 0.21 -16.21
N GLU A 87 -0.55 -0.85 -15.47
CA GLU A 87 -1.12 -0.78 -14.13
C GLU A 87 -0.06 -1.13 -13.09
N SER A 88 -0.05 -0.37 -12.01
CA SER A 88 0.82 -0.59 -10.85
C SER A 88 -0.02 -0.48 -9.59
N GLU A 89 0.32 -1.26 -8.57
CA GLU A 89 -0.39 -1.31 -7.31
C GLU A 89 0.61 -1.22 -6.15
N CYS A 90 0.24 -0.50 -5.11
CA CYS A 90 1.05 -0.37 -3.90
C CYS A 90 0.17 -0.21 -2.66
N ASP A 91 0.63 -0.82 -1.55
CA ASP A 91 0.05 -0.62 -0.24
C ASP A 91 0.67 0.64 0.40
N VAL A 92 -0.19 1.53 0.90
CA VAL A 92 0.22 2.77 1.59
C VAL A 92 -0.67 3.02 2.79
N ALA A 93 -0.22 3.85 3.73
CA ALA A 93 -1.07 4.38 4.78
C ALA A 93 -1.49 5.80 4.41
N LEU A 94 -2.80 6.06 4.37
CA LEU A 94 -3.38 7.35 3.95
C LEU A 94 -4.01 8.07 5.16
N PRO A 95 -3.81 9.39 5.28
CA PRO A 95 -4.50 10.20 6.28
C PRO A 95 -5.91 10.50 5.78
N ILE A 96 -6.84 9.56 5.96
CA ILE A 96 -8.24 9.74 5.59
C ILE A 96 -8.97 10.34 6.77
N HIS A 97 -9.54 11.54 6.60
CA HIS A 97 -10.27 12.24 7.64
C HIS A 97 -11.73 12.40 7.25
N HIS A 98 -12.65 12.01 8.13
CA HIS A 98 -14.10 12.08 7.88
C HIS A 98 -14.51 11.45 6.53
N ASP A 99 -13.91 10.30 6.20
CA ASP A 99 -14.12 9.58 4.94
C ASP A 99 -13.78 10.39 3.67
N THR A 100 -12.97 11.45 3.82
CA THR A 100 -12.47 12.26 2.72
C THR A 100 -10.95 12.18 2.61
N LEU A 101 -10.45 12.32 1.39
CA LEU A 101 -9.03 12.34 1.11
C LEU A 101 -8.75 13.25 -0.08
N ASP A 102 -7.82 14.16 0.12
CA ASP A 102 -7.33 15.06 -0.92
C ASP A 102 -5.88 14.73 -1.27
N LEU A 103 -5.65 14.44 -2.55
CA LEU A 103 -4.35 14.09 -3.08
C LEU A 103 -3.99 14.98 -4.25
N LEU A 104 -2.78 15.53 -4.25
CA LEU A 104 -2.22 16.17 -5.43
C LEU A 104 -1.44 15.12 -6.24
N LEU A 105 -1.93 14.83 -7.44
CA LEU A 105 -1.24 13.98 -8.41
C LEU A 105 -0.50 14.85 -9.43
N GLN A 106 0.81 14.65 -9.52
CA GLN A 106 1.68 15.30 -10.48
C GLN A 106 2.32 14.23 -11.38
N ALA A 107 2.28 14.43 -12.68
CA ALA A 107 2.91 13.54 -13.65
C ALA A 107 3.65 14.36 -14.71
N ASP A 108 4.91 14.00 -14.96
CA ASP A 108 5.67 14.45 -16.12
C ASP A 108 5.67 13.33 -17.15
N LEU A 109 4.94 13.54 -18.24
CA LEU A 109 4.76 12.62 -19.37
C LEU A 109 5.82 12.85 -20.45
N GLY A 110 6.78 13.75 -20.22
CA GLY A 110 7.82 14.13 -21.16
C GLY A 110 7.31 14.98 -22.32
N ASP A 111 7.97 14.90 -23.47
CA ASP A 111 7.72 15.79 -24.60
C ASP A 111 6.64 15.29 -25.58
N SER A 112 5.91 14.22 -25.20
CA SER A 112 4.86 13.65 -26.05
C SER A 112 3.72 14.67 -26.27
N PRO A 113 3.38 15.01 -27.53
CA PRO A 113 2.28 15.92 -27.84
C PRO A 113 0.91 15.22 -27.83
N ALA A 114 0.87 13.89 -27.65
CA ALA A 114 -0.37 13.15 -27.62
C ALA A 114 -1.06 13.31 -26.25
N ASP A 115 -2.37 13.56 -26.28
CA ASP A 115 -3.18 13.52 -25.07
C ASP A 115 -3.20 12.10 -24.50
N THR A 116 -3.06 12.01 -23.19
CA THR A 116 -3.02 10.76 -22.44
C THR A 116 -3.81 10.92 -21.14
N ALA A 117 -3.93 9.82 -20.41
CA ALA A 117 -4.66 9.76 -19.16
C ALA A 117 -3.83 9.07 -18.07
N VAL A 118 -3.97 9.59 -16.85
CA VAL A 118 -3.46 8.97 -15.63
C VAL A 118 -4.66 8.69 -14.74
N PHE A 119 -4.86 7.43 -14.34
CA PHE A 119 -5.93 7.04 -13.43
C PHE A 119 -5.33 6.66 -12.09
N LEU A 120 -5.90 7.19 -11.02
CA LEU A 120 -5.57 6.85 -9.64
C LEU A 120 -6.81 6.23 -9.00
N THR A 121 -6.66 4.99 -8.54
CA THR A 121 -7.66 4.29 -7.75
C THR A 121 -7.17 4.17 -6.32
N VAL A 122 -8.02 4.56 -5.38
CA VAL A 122 -7.76 4.49 -3.94
C VAL A 122 -8.78 3.53 -3.34
N MET A 123 -8.31 2.55 -2.59
CA MET A 123 -9.15 1.57 -1.90
C MET A 123 -8.74 1.49 -0.42
N PRO A 124 -9.33 2.32 0.45
CA PRO A 124 -9.08 2.26 1.88
C PRO A 124 -9.60 0.97 2.50
N ASP A 125 -8.82 0.41 3.42
CA ASP A 125 -9.08 -0.84 4.13
C ASP A 125 -9.45 -2.03 3.23
N ALA A 126 -9.05 -1.98 1.95
CA ALA A 126 -9.43 -2.95 0.92
C ALA A 126 -10.97 -3.13 0.75
N ARG A 127 -11.77 -2.10 1.05
CA ARG A 127 -13.24 -2.16 1.03
C ARG A 127 -13.86 -1.59 -0.24
N GLU A 128 -13.83 -0.27 -0.40
CA GLU A 128 -14.49 0.44 -1.48
C GLU A 128 -13.47 1.20 -2.31
N ALA A 129 -13.34 0.83 -3.58
CA ALA A 129 -12.42 1.49 -4.50
C ALA A 129 -13.09 2.72 -5.14
N GLN A 130 -12.38 3.85 -5.16
CA GLN A 130 -12.74 5.02 -5.96
C GLN A 130 -11.63 5.37 -6.92
N THR A 131 -12.00 5.63 -8.18
CA THR A 131 -11.06 6.04 -9.22
C THR A 131 -11.28 7.50 -9.60
N ARG A 132 -10.18 8.22 -9.77
CA ARG A 132 -10.11 9.55 -10.40
C ARG A 132 -9.11 9.51 -11.53
N TYR A 133 -9.17 10.50 -12.43
CA TYR A 133 -8.26 10.56 -13.56
C TYR A 133 -7.93 11.99 -13.93
N LEU A 134 -6.77 12.15 -14.56
CA LEU A 134 -6.32 13.40 -15.18
C LEU A 134 -6.12 13.14 -16.67
N LEU A 135 -6.48 14.12 -17.50
CA LEU A 135 -6.27 14.11 -18.94
C LEU A 135 -5.37 15.27 -19.34
N GLY A 136 -4.47 15.03 -20.29
CA GLY A 136 -3.71 16.07 -20.97
C GLY A 136 -2.39 15.54 -21.53
N CYS A 137 -1.46 16.45 -21.80
CA CYS A 137 -0.17 16.14 -22.41
C CYS A 137 0.98 16.82 -21.67
N ARG A 138 2.18 16.24 -21.79
CA ARG A 138 3.45 16.69 -21.22
C ARG A 138 3.55 16.77 -19.71
N SER A 139 2.75 17.60 -19.04
CA SER A 139 2.77 17.74 -17.59
C SER A 139 1.37 17.92 -17.04
N LEU A 140 1.06 17.15 -16.02
CA LEU A 140 -0.22 17.15 -15.31
C LEU A 140 0.04 17.43 -13.84
N ALA A 141 -0.74 18.33 -13.25
CA ALA A 141 -0.74 18.58 -11.81
C ALA A 141 -2.15 19.00 -11.41
N GLN A 142 -2.90 18.12 -10.75
CA GLN A 142 -4.25 18.43 -10.29
C GLN A 142 -4.54 17.81 -8.93
N PRO A 143 -5.27 18.52 -8.06
CA PRO A 143 -5.85 17.93 -6.87
C PRO A 143 -6.95 16.94 -7.26
N LEU A 144 -6.99 15.82 -6.55
CA LEU A 144 -7.94 14.74 -6.68
C LEU A 144 -8.66 14.57 -5.35
N HIS A 145 -9.98 14.72 -5.40
CA HIS A 145 -10.85 14.64 -4.23
C HIS A 145 -11.56 13.28 -4.18
N PHE A 146 -11.42 12.60 -3.05
CA PHE A 146 -12.06 11.32 -2.75
C PHE A 146 -12.97 11.47 -1.55
N ASN A 147 -14.13 10.80 -1.60
CA ASN A 147 -15.13 10.84 -0.54
C ASN A 147 -15.86 9.50 -0.52
N TRP A 148 -15.72 8.74 0.56
CA TRP A 148 -16.43 7.49 0.78
C TRP A 148 -17.66 7.74 1.66
N CYS A 149 -18.78 7.10 1.34
CA CYS A 149 -19.94 7.14 2.21
C CYS A 149 -19.72 6.14 3.35
N SER A 150 -19.57 6.61 4.58
CA SER A 150 -19.67 5.76 5.76
C SER A 150 -21.10 5.20 5.86
N HIS A 151 -21.21 3.86 5.80
CA HIS A 151 -22.46 3.12 5.95
C HIS A 151 -22.71 2.69 7.39
#